data_AF-A0AAJ5C1Z4-F1
#
_entry.id   AF-A0AAJ5C1Z4-F1
#
_cell.length_a   1.000
_cell.length_b   1.000
_cell.length_c   1.000
_cell.angle_alpha   90.00
_cell.angle_beta   90.00
_cell.angle_gamma   90.00
#
_symmetry.space_group_name_H-M   'P 1'
#
loop_
_entity.id
_entity.type
_entity.pdbx_description
1 polymer ?
#
loop_
_entity_poly.entity_id
_entity_poly.type
_entity_poly.pdbx_seq_one_letter_code
_entity_poly.pdbx_strand_id
1 'polypeptide(L)'
;MRPDTFNALAKVLPDFFQAMDRDPRLSSTHVSLYFSLIRQWARSEFKGCIRVYARQGAHRAKISMVSYIKCLKDMHEFGYIRYVPSYNSAEPSSIYLFCRGELRANEAQKVVDSPLIPAKKGN
;
A
#
# COMPACT_ATOMS: atom_id res chain seq x y z
N MET A 1 9.17 -20.15 10.26
CA MET A 1 8.27 -18.99 10.17
C MET A 1 8.03 -18.50 11.58
N ARG A 2 8.28 -17.21 11.88
CA ARG A 2 8.09 -16.72 13.24
C ARG A 2 6.58 -16.60 13.56
N PRO A 3 6.12 -16.84 14.80
CA PRO A 3 4.69 -16.90 15.13
C PRO A 3 3.92 -15.58 14.91
N ASP A 4 4.60 -14.45 15.12
CA ASP A 4 4.12 -13.09 14.87
C ASP A 4 3.70 -12.86 13.40
N THR A 5 4.43 -13.47 12.47
CA THR A 5 4.20 -13.40 11.02
C THR A 5 2.87 -14.06 10.66
N PHE A 6 2.59 -15.23 11.23
CA PHE A 6 1.36 -15.96 10.98
C PHE A 6 0.15 -15.18 11.50
N ASN A 7 0.24 -14.63 12.71
CA ASN A 7 -0.82 -13.81 13.29
C ASN A 7 -1.11 -12.55 12.47
N ALA A 8 -0.08 -11.87 11.94
CA ALA A 8 -0.29 -10.70 11.09
C ALA A 8 -1.03 -11.05 9.78
N LEU A 9 -0.64 -12.15 9.12
CA LEU A 9 -1.30 -12.63 7.90
C LEU A 9 -2.73 -13.10 8.16
N ALA A 10 -2.96 -13.81 9.27
CA ALA A 10 -4.27 -14.30 9.67
C ALA A 10 -5.28 -13.16 9.92
N LYS A 11 -4.81 -11.95 10.23
CA LYS A 11 -5.70 -10.78 10.38
C LYS A 11 -6.09 -10.15 9.04
N VAL A 12 -5.20 -10.09 8.05
CA VAL A 12 -5.44 -9.34 6.78
C VAL A 12 -6.00 -10.20 5.64
N LEU A 13 -5.60 -11.48 5.57
CA LEU A 13 -5.98 -12.35 4.44
C LEU A 13 -7.47 -12.70 4.42
N PRO A 14 -8.12 -13.07 5.54
CA PRO A 14 -9.54 -13.42 5.52
C PRO A 14 -10.43 -12.26 5.06
N ASP A 15 -10.12 -11.03 5.50
CA ASP A 15 -10.83 -9.82 5.09
C ASP A 15 -10.70 -9.57 3.59
N PHE A 16 -9.49 -9.75 3.05
CA PHE A 16 -9.27 -9.60 1.61
C PHE A 16 -9.92 -10.73 0.81
N PHE A 17 -9.99 -11.95 1.32
CA PHE A 17 -10.69 -13.06 0.67
C PHE A 17 -12.18 -12.77 0.58
N GLN A 18 -12.79 -12.32 1.69
CA GLN A 18 -14.19 -11.89 1.66
C GLN A 18 -14.43 -10.72 0.69
N ALA A 19 -13.46 -9.81 0.56
CA ALA A 19 -13.52 -8.74 -0.42
C ALA A 19 -13.47 -9.26 -1.86
N MET A 20 -12.60 -10.23 -2.17
CA MET A 20 -12.54 -10.85 -3.51
C MET A 20 -13.84 -11.56 -3.89
N ASP A 21 -14.50 -12.21 -2.93
CA ASP A 21 -15.76 -12.92 -3.19
C ASP A 21 -16.95 -11.97 -3.42
N ARG A 22 -16.93 -10.80 -2.79
CA ARG A 22 -18.08 -9.86 -2.76
C ARG A 22 -17.94 -8.66 -3.68
N ASP A 23 -16.72 -8.19 -3.92
CA ASP A 23 -16.48 -6.97 -4.69
C ASP A 23 -16.08 -7.31 -6.15
N PRO A 24 -17.01 -7.19 -7.11
CA PRO A 24 -16.72 -7.48 -8.51
C PRO A 24 -15.75 -6.47 -9.16
N ARG A 25 -15.43 -5.36 -8.48
CA ARG A 25 -14.46 -4.36 -8.97
C ARG A 25 -13.02 -4.86 -8.83
N LEU A 26 -12.76 -5.86 -7.98
CA LEU A 26 -11.45 -6.47 -7.82
C LEU A 26 -11.12 -7.42 -8.98
N SER A 27 -10.34 -6.94 -9.93
CA SER A 27 -9.76 -7.78 -10.99
C SER A 27 -8.55 -8.59 -10.52
N SER A 28 -8.12 -9.56 -11.34
CA SER A 28 -6.92 -10.37 -11.12
C SER A 28 -5.64 -9.55 -10.94
N THR A 29 -5.55 -8.35 -11.52
CA THR A 29 -4.40 -7.45 -11.34
C THR A 29 -4.37 -6.84 -9.94
N HIS A 30 -5.53 -6.56 -9.33
CA HIS A 30 -5.62 -6.12 -7.94
C HIS A 30 -5.17 -7.22 -6.98
N VAL A 31 -5.59 -8.46 -7.25
CA VAL A 31 -5.18 -9.63 -6.47
C VAL A 31 -3.66 -9.81 -6.52
N SER A 32 -3.05 -9.77 -7.73
CA SER A 32 -1.60 -9.88 -7.90
C SER A 32 -0.84 -8.76 -7.18
N LEU A 33 -1.34 -7.52 -7.28
CA LEU A 33 -0.79 -6.37 -6.57
C LEU A 33 -0.83 -6.59 -5.05
N TYR A 34 -1.98 -6.97 -4.50
CA TYR A 34 -2.16 -7.15 -3.07
C TYR A 34 -1.24 -8.22 -2.47
N PHE A 35 -1.13 -9.39 -3.13
CA PHE A 35 -0.19 -10.42 -2.70
C PHE A 35 1.27 -9.98 -2.79
N SER A 36 1.64 -9.19 -3.80
CA SER A 36 2.97 -8.60 -3.89
C SER A 36 3.25 -7.65 -2.72
N LEU A 37 2.26 -6.84 -2.32
CA LEU A 37 2.37 -5.94 -1.18
C LEU A 37 2.50 -6.71 0.14
N ILE A 38 1.66 -7.72 0.39
CA ILE A 38 1.76 -8.59 1.57
C ILE A 38 3.12 -9.25 1.64
N ARG A 39 3.62 -9.78 0.52
CA ARG A 39 4.96 -10.39 0.45
C ARG A 39 6.04 -9.37 0.86
N GLN A 40 5.92 -8.13 0.43
CA GLN A 40 6.88 -7.08 0.77
C GLN A 40 6.75 -6.67 2.25
N TRP A 41 5.53 -6.56 2.76
CA TRP A 41 5.25 -6.25 4.16
C TRP A 41 5.77 -7.34 5.11
N ALA A 42 5.61 -8.61 4.75
CA ALA A 42 6.14 -9.74 5.49
C ALA A 42 7.68 -9.72 5.55
N ARG A 43 8.35 -9.26 4.48
CA ARG A 43 9.82 -9.07 4.48
C ARG A 43 10.27 -7.92 5.39
N SER A 44 9.39 -6.96 5.64
CA SER A 44 9.60 -5.86 6.58
C SER A 44 9.13 -6.20 8.01
N GLU A 45 8.90 -7.48 8.31
CA GLU A 45 8.39 -7.95 9.61
C GLU A 45 7.05 -7.30 10.01
N PHE A 46 6.20 -6.98 9.03
CA PHE A 46 4.90 -6.33 9.24
C PHE A 46 4.97 -4.96 9.91
N LYS A 47 6.15 -4.32 9.91
CA LYS A 47 6.37 -3.01 10.52
C LYS A 47 6.22 -1.89 9.49
N GLY A 48 5.52 -0.83 9.90
CA GLY A 48 5.45 0.43 9.16
C GLY A 48 4.79 0.32 7.79
N CYS A 49 5.21 1.21 6.88
CA CYS A 49 4.73 1.25 5.51
C CYS A 49 5.67 0.52 4.54
N ILE A 50 5.09 0.05 3.44
CA ILE A 50 5.84 -0.49 2.32
C ILE A 50 6.35 0.69 1.49
N ARG A 51 7.68 0.83 1.41
CA ARG A 51 8.32 1.80 0.51
C ARG A 51 8.77 1.10 -0.76
N VAL A 52 8.19 1.49 -1.90
CA VAL A 52 8.49 0.83 -3.18
C VAL A 52 8.44 1.82 -4.34
N TYR A 53 9.42 1.71 -5.25
CA TYR A 53 9.38 2.41 -6.53
C TYR A 53 8.39 1.71 -7.47
N ALA A 54 7.57 2.49 -8.19
CA ALA A 54 6.52 1.94 -9.06
C ALA A 54 7.03 0.87 -10.05
N ARG A 55 8.21 1.07 -10.66
CA ARG A 55 8.83 0.08 -11.56
C ARG A 55 9.15 -1.24 -10.86
N GLN A 56 9.67 -1.18 -9.63
CA GLN A 56 9.98 -2.38 -8.86
C GLN A 56 8.70 -3.07 -8.37
N GLY A 57 7.73 -2.30 -7.91
CA GLY A 57 6.43 -2.81 -7.46
C GLY A 57 5.69 -3.52 -8.60
N ALA A 58 5.63 -2.91 -9.77
CA ALA A 58 5.03 -3.49 -10.97
C ALA A 58 5.71 -4.82 -11.36
N HIS A 59 7.04 -4.86 -11.36
CA HIS A 59 7.78 -6.09 -11.65
C HIS A 59 7.49 -7.21 -10.63
N ARG A 60 7.44 -6.87 -9.32
CA ARG A 60 7.12 -7.85 -8.26
C ARG A 60 5.68 -8.37 -8.34
N ALA A 61 4.75 -7.49 -8.70
CA ALA A 61 3.35 -7.81 -8.92
C ALA A 61 3.09 -8.46 -10.29
N LYS A 62 4.12 -8.63 -11.13
CA LYS A 62 4.02 -9.20 -12.48
C LYS A 62 2.98 -8.50 -13.37
N ILE A 63 2.86 -7.18 -13.24
CA ILE A 63 1.95 -6.34 -14.04
C ILE A 63 2.71 -5.16 -14.65
N SER A 64 2.12 -4.52 -15.65
CA SER A 64 2.70 -3.32 -16.25
C SER A 64 2.77 -2.16 -15.24
N MET A 65 3.71 -1.23 -15.44
CA MET A 65 3.83 -0.04 -14.58
C MET A 65 2.57 0.83 -14.59
N VAL A 66 1.93 0.96 -15.75
CA VAL A 66 0.68 1.73 -15.89
C VAL A 66 -0.45 1.05 -15.10
N SER A 67 -0.61 -0.26 -15.28
CA SER A 67 -1.62 -1.04 -14.55
C SER A 67 -1.35 -1.03 -13.04
N TYR A 68 -0.08 -1.09 -12.62
CA TYR A 68 0.32 -1.00 -11.22
C TYR A 68 -0.14 0.31 -10.57
N ILE A 69 0.14 1.44 -11.22
CA ILE A 69 -0.26 2.76 -10.71
C ILE A 69 -1.79 2.88 -10.68
N LYS A 70 -2.49 2.39 -11.72
CA LYS A 70 -3.95 2.39 -11.76
C LYS A 70 -4.53 1.54 -10.62
N CYS A 71 -4.10 0.29 -10.48
CA CYS A 71 -4.55 -0.61 -9.42
C CYS A 71 -4.27 -0.03 -8.02
N LEU A 72 -3.14 0.66 -7.81
CA LEU A 72 -2.88 1.32 -6.52
C LEU A 72 -3.89 2.41 -6.19
N LYS A 73 -4.30 3.20 -7.19
CA LYS A 73 -5.34 4.23 -7.02
C LYS A 73 -6.70 3.59 -6.76
N ASP A 74 -7.05 2.56 -7.54
CA ASP A 74 -8.31 1.82 -7.40
C ASP A 74 -8.39 1.19 -5.99
N MET A 75 -7.36 0.46 -5.55
CA MET A 75 -7.32 -0.13 -4.19
C MET A 75 -7.32 0.91 -3.07
N HIS A 76 -6.80 2.11 -3.33
CA HIS A 76 -6.85 3.21 -2.38
C HIS A 76 -8.27 3.78 -2.24
N GLU A 77 -8.94 3.99 -3.36
CA GLU A 77 -10.32 4.48 -3.42
C GLU A 77 -11.31 3.47 -2.82
N PHE A 78 -11.08 2.18 -3.04
CA PHE A 78 -11.90 1.11 -2.44
C PHE A 78 -11.66 0.94 -0.94
N GLY A 79 -10.62 1.59 -0.38
CA GLY A 79 -10.31 1.54 1.04
C GLY A 79 -9.53 0.30 1.50
N TYR A 80 -8.98 -0.49 0.58
CA TYR A 80 -8.15 -1.65 0.93
C TYR A 80 -6.74 -1.26 1.36
N ILE A 81 -6.19 -0.19 0.80
CA ILE A 81 -4.85 0.32 1.11
C ILE A 81 -4.84 1.85 1.24
N ARG A 82 -3.82 2.40 1.91
CA ARG A 82 -3.48 3.82 1.80
C ARG A 82 -2.28 3.98 0.89
N TYR A 83 -2.48 4.66 -0.23
CA TYR A 83 -1.40 4.97 -1.16
C TYR A 83 -0.99 6.42 -1.03
N VAL A 84 0.28 6.67 -0.68
CA VAL A 84 0.90 8.00 -0.68
C VAL A 84 1.93 8.03 -1.81
N PRO A 85 1.59 8.62 -2.97
CA PRO A 85 2.53 8.74 -4.08
C PRO A 85 3.70 9.64 -3.67
N SER A 86 4.90 9.34 -4.20
CA SER A 86 5.95 10.36 -4.28
C SER A 86 6.00 10.91 -5.71
N TYR A 87 6.03 12.23 -5.82
CA TYR A 87 6.16 12.94 -7.10
C TYR A 87 7.61 13.05 -7.56
N ASN A 88 8.57 12.66 -6.72
CA ASN A 88 9.99 12.65 -7.02
C ASN A 88 10.42 11.25 -7.46
N SER A 89 11.02 11.13 -8.65
CA SER A 89 11.50 9.85 -9.19
C SER A 89 12.62 9.21 -8.34
N ALA A 90 13.31 10.02 -7.53
CA ALA A 90 14.31 9.56 -6.58
C ALA A 90 13.70 8.95 -5.31
N GLU A 91 12.41 9.15 -5.05
CA GLU A 91 11.76 8.75 -3.80
C GLU A 91 10.76 7.60 -4.00
N PRO A 92 10.79 6.58 -3.12
CA PRO A 92 9.83 5.50 -3.17
C PRO A 92 8.47 5.98 -2.67
N SER A 93 7.40 5.48 -3.28
CA SER A 93 6.05 5.71 -2.78
C SER A 93 5.80 4.88 -1.52
N SER A 94 4.94 5.39 -0.63
CA SER A 94 4.61 4.75 0.64
C SER A 94 3.21 4.15 0.58
N ILE A 95 3.11 2.87 0.92
CA ILE A 95 1.85 2.12 0.90
C ILE A 95 1.60 1.54 2.30
N TYR A 96 0.42 1.78 2.84
CA TYR A 96 0.00 1.21 4.13
C TYR A 96 -1.09 0.18 3.87
N LEU A 97 -0.91 -1.03 4.38
CA LEU A 97 -1.93 -2.06 4.37
C LEU A 97 -2.82 -1.84 5.60
N PHE A 98 -4.12 -1.70 5.39
CA PHE A 98 -5.06 -1.64 6.51
C PHE A 98 -5.35 -3.06 6.98
N CYS A 99 -5.15 -3.28 8.27
CA CYS A 99 -5.80 -4.36 8.98
C CYS A 99 -7.14 -3.79 9.46
N ARG A 100 -8.28 -4.29 8.96
CA ARG A 100 -9.59 -3.81 9.38
C ARG A 100 -9.84 -4.25 10.82
N GLY A 101 -9.26 -3.53 11.77
CA GLY A 101 -9.23 -3.91 13.19
C GLY A 101 -8.16 -3.21 14.03
N GLU A 102 -7.13 -2.59 13.43
CA GLU A 102 -6.17 -1.77 14.18
C GLU A 102 -6.11 -0.36 13.60
N LEU A 103 -7.03 0.48 14.07
CA LEU A 103 -6.77 1.92 14.23
C LEU A 103 -5.62 2.07 15.23
N ARG A 104 -4.38 1.92 14.77
CA ARG A 104 -3.28 2.72 15.32
C ARG A 104 -3.09 3.95 14.44
N ALA A 105 -4.13 4.78 14.46
CA ALA A 105 -4.18 6.10 13.85
C ALA A 105 -3.31 7.15 14.60
N ASN A 106 -2.32 6.73 15.39
CA ASN A 106 -1.61 7.64 16.30
C ASN A 106 -0.15 7.95 15.92
N GLU A 107 0.37 7.44 14.81
CA GLU A 107 1.75 7.79 14.38
C GLU A 107 1.84 8.42 12.97
N ALA A 108 0.82 8.28 12.12
CA ALA A 108 0.82 8.92 10.79
C ALA A 108 0.27 10.36 10.79
N GLN A 109 -0.45 10.77 11.84
CA GLN A 109 -1.08 12.09 11.91
C GLN A 109 -0.10 13.22 12.32
N LYS A 110 1.09 12.91 12.84
CA LYS A 110 2.07 13.94 13.24
C LYS A 110 2.92 14.53 12.11
N VAL A 111 2.81 14.03 10.87
CA VAL A 111 3.65 14.49 9.74
C VAL A 111 2.85 15.26 8.68
N VAL A 112 1.50 15.26 8.74
CA VAL A 112 0.65 15.88 7.71
C VAL A 112 0.32 17.36 7.99
N ASP A 113 0.51 17.85 9.22
CA ASP A 113 0.21 19.25 9.58
C ASP A 113 1.42 20.21 9.48
N SER A 114 2.44 19.87 8.69
CA SER A 114 3.46 20.86 8.29
C SER A 114 3.05 21.50 6.95
N PRO A 115 2.75 22.81 6.90
CA PRO A 115 2.32 23.48 5.68
C PRO A 115 3.43 23.39 4.63
N LEU A 116 3.09 22.90 3.43
CA LEU A 116 3.91 23.10 2.23
C LEU A 116 4.03 24.60 1.99
N ILE A 117 5.20 25.15 2.35
CA ILE A 117 5.61 26.53 2.05
C ILE A 117 5.56 26.71 0.52
N PRO A 118 4.84 27.71 -0.02
CA PRO A 118 4.95 28.01 -1.45
C PRO A 118 6.34 28.57 -1.73
N ALA A 119 7.11 27.87 -2.57
CA ALA A 119 8.41 28.30 -3.02
C ALA A 119 8.29 29.68 -3.71
N LYS A 120 8.95 30.70 -3.13
CA LYS A 120 9.12 32.01 -3.75
C LYS A 120 9.84 31.84 -5.10
N LYS A 121 9.22 32.34 -6.18
CA LYS A 121 9.93 32.69 -7.41
C LYS A 121 10.87 33.85 -7.10
N GLY A 122 12.18 33.60 -7.20
CA GLY A 122 13.21 34.64 -7.22
C GLY A 122 13.43 35.12 -8.64
N ASN A 123 13.46 36.45 -8.77
CA ASN A 123 13.75 37.27 -9.94
C ASN A 123 15.23 37.19 -10.33
#